data_AF-A0DYL4-F1
#
_entry.id   AF-A0DYL4-F1
#
_cell.length_a   1.000
_cell.length_b   1.000
_cell.length_c   1.000
_cell.angle_alpha   90.00
_cell.angle_beta   90.00
_cell.angle_gamma   90.00
#
_symmetry.space_group_name_H-M   'P 1'
#
loop_
_entity.id
_entity.type
_entity.pdbx_description
1 polymer ?
#
loop_
_entity_poly.entity_id
_entity_poly.type
_entity_poly.pdbx_seq_one_letter_code
_entity_poly.pdbx_strand_id
1 'polypeptide(L)'
;MKWGNVKITDKKEVDGQILLTGENLPDDKDFKTTNKYTWLAKDTPIVNVDLVEYDHLIKVKTIEEHHEFDDYYNSNSKYVTEALADAGIKTLQVGSVLQFERRGFFRIDKIVGDKYELIYIPDGKTKAASIQTKLDLKSVQTGTVDEQKKEQQQQQQQEQPKQQKQQEQPNPESKKQQKKLEAEKKKAEKKAERQVAQQGEKKE
;
A
#
# COMPACT_ATOMS: atom_id res chain seq x y z
N MET A 1 17.40 24.92 2.09
CA MET A 1 18.73 24.24 1.96
C MET A 1 19.88 25.17 1.50
N LYS A 2 20.67 25.78 2.41
CA LYS A 2 21.80 26.67 2.04
C LYS A 2 23.11 26.46 2.85
N TRP A 3 23.21 25.39 3.63
CA TRP A 3 24.29 25.19 4.61
C TRP A 3 25.51 24.43 4.06
N GLY A 4 25.58 24.18 2.75
CA GLY A 4 26.66 23.43 2.11
C GLY A 4 26.56 21.92 2.28
N ASN A 5 27.64 21.22 1.95
CA ASN A 5 27.74 19.77 2.11
C ASN A 5 28.28 19.44 3.52
N VAL A 6 27.91 18.28 4.04
CA VAL A 6 28.41 17.77 5.33
C VAL A 6 28.94 16.37 5.10
N LYS A 7 30.20 16.13 5.48
CA LYS A 7 30.79 14.79 5.49
C LYS A 7 30.56 14.15 6.84
N ILE A 8 29.82 13.06 6.87
CA ILE A 8 29.60 12.29 8.10
C ILE A 8 30.91 11.60 8.48
N THR A 9 31.37 11.83 9.71
CA THR A 9 32.63 11.31 10.25
C THR A 9 32.41 10.19 11.26
N ASP A 10 31.29 10.22 11.98
CA ASP A 10 30.95 9.23 12.99
C ASP A 10 29.45 8.90 12.98
N LYS A 11 29.14 7.65 13.31
CA LYS A 11 27.79 7.13 13.46
C LYS A 11 27.73 6.31 14.74
N LYS A 12 26.92 6.77 15.69
CA LYS A 12 26.64 6.08 16.95
C LYS A 12 25.18 5.73 17.06
N GLU A 13 24.90 4.65 17.77
CA GLU A 13 23.55 4.27 18.16
C GLU A 13 23.44 4.46 19.68
N VAL A 14 22.53 5.30 20.11
CA VAL A 14 22.30 5.65 21.51
C VAL A 14 20.81 5.58 21.75
N ASP A 15 20.37 4.72 22.69
CA ASP A 15 18.96 4.56 23.07
C ASP A 15 18.01 4.29 21.88
N GLY A 16 18.48 3.50 20.91
CA GLY A 16 17.72 3.18 19.68
C GLY A 16 17.64 4.32 18.66
N GLN A 17 18.34 5.43 18.89
CA GLN A 17 18.46 6.55 17.96
C GLN A 17 19.85 6.59 17.32
N ILE A 18 19.89 6.90 16.03
CA ILE A 18 21.14 7.06 15.29
C ILE A 18 21.61 8.50 15.43
N LEU A 19 22.74 8.69 16.10
CA LEU A 19 23.44 9.97 16.19
C LEU A 19 24.55 10.01 15.14
N LEU A 20 24.48 11.02 14.25
CA LEU A 20 25.49 11.27 13.23
C LEU A 20 26.31 12.50 13.61
N THR A 21 27.62 12.40 13.52
CA THR A 21 28.53 13.55 13.61
C THR A 21 29.15 13.77 12.24
N GLY A 22 29.29 15.03 11.85
CA GLY A 22 29.88 15.36 10.56
C GLY A 22 30.57 16.72 10.56
N GLU A 23 31.46 16.89 9.58
CA GLU A 23 32.18 18.13 9.33
C GLU A 23 31.49 18.89 8.19
N ASN A 24 31.28 20.19 8.38
CA ASN A 24 30.74 21.05 7.34
C ASN A 24 31.83 21.35 6.30
N LEU A 25 31.51 21.13 5.02
CA LEU A 25 32.37 21.39 3.87
C LEU A 25 31.76 22.52 3.04
N PRO A 26 32.02 23.80 3.36
CA PRO A 26 31.40 24.93 2.70
C PRO A 26 31.89 25.14 1.26
N ASP A 27 33.12 24.72 0.96
CA ASP A 27 33.75 24.86 -0.36
C ASP A 27 33.41 23.73 -1.33
N ASP A 28 32.82 22.64 -0.83
CA ASP A 28 32.41 21.52 -1.66
C ASP A 28 31.17 21.88 -2.50
N LYS A 29 31.33 21.76 -3.81
CA LYS A 29 30.31 22.10 -4.82
C LYS A 29 29.69 20.87 -5.48
N ASP A 30 30.00 19.66 -5.02
CA ASP A 30 29.31 18.47 -5.50
C ASP A 30 27.90 18.36 -4.91
N PHE A 31 26.95 19.01 -5.59
CA PHE A 31 25.54 18.93 -5.23
C PHE A 31 24.79 17.81 -5.93
N LYS A 32 25.36 17.19 -6.97
CA LYS A 32 24.64 16.22 -7.82
C LYS A 32 24.63 14.83 -7.20
N THR A 33 25.74 14.41 -6.63
CA THR A 33 25.88 13.07 -6.03
C THR A 33 25.47 13.05 -4.55
N THR A 34 25.46 14.23 -3.91
CA THR A 34 25.20 14.38 -2.48
C THR A 34 23.70 14.36 -2.15
N ASN A 35 23.32 13.47 -1.23
CA ASN A 35 21.96 13.38 -0.69
C ASN A 35 21.48 14.68 -0.02
N LYS A 36 20.20 14.98 -0.15
CA LYS A 36 19.59 16.22 0.36
C LYS A 36 18.69 15.92 1.56
N TYR A 37 19.01 16.57 2.68
CA TYR A 37 18.27 16.46 3.94
C TYR A 37 17.85 17.84 4.43
N THR A 38 16.77 17.85 5.21
CA THR A 38 16.24 19.01 5.94
C THR A 38 16.31 18.70 7.42
N TRP A 39 16.69 19.69 8.23
CA TRP A 39 16.90 19.53 9.67
C TRP A 39 16.53 20.84 10.40
N LEU A 40 16.30 20.74 11.70
CA LEU A 40 16.03 21.86 12.60
C LEU A 40 17.22 22.03 13.55
N ALA A 41 17.61 23.28 13.79
CA ALA A 41 18.69 23.59 14.71
C ALA A 41 18.22 23.38 16.16
N LYS A 42 19.07 22.74 16.97
CA LYS A 42 18.76 22.41 18.36
C LYS A 42 18.46 23.64 19.22
N ASP A 43 19.21 24.72 19.02
CA ASP A 43 19.15 25.93 19.85
C ASP A 43 18.20 27.00 19.28
N THR A 44 17.24 26.59 18.45
CA THR A 44 16.21 27.48 17.90
C THR A 44 14.85 27.13 18.47
N PRO A 45 13.93 28.10 18.62
CA PRO A 45 12.60 27.81 19.10
C PRO A 45 11.91 26.83 18.12
N ILE A 46 11.59 25.64 18.61
CA ILE A 46 10.84 24.63 17.87
C ILE A 46 9.36 24.70 18.26
N VAL A 47 8.50 24.34 17.32
CA VAL A 47 7.05 24.29 17.50
C VAL A 47 6.55 22.89 17.22
N ASN A 48 5.71 22.37 18.11
CA ASN A 48 5.08 21.08 17.90
C ASN A 48 3.89 21.25 16.95
N VAL A 49 3.87 20.44 15.90
CA VAL A 49 2.84 20.49 14.87
C VAL A 49 2.30 19.11 14.57
N ASP A 50 1.01 19.04 14.27
CA ASP A 50 0.37 17.84 13.75
C ASP A 50 0.24 17.97 12.25
N LEU A 51 0.90 17.07 11.53
CA LEU A 51 0.74 16.94 10.09
C LEU A 51 -0.38 15.94 9.82
N VAL A 52 -1.48 16.46 9.30
CA VAL A 52 -2.69 15.71 9.00
C VAL A 52 -2.74 15.42 7.51
N GLU A 53 -2.87 14.16 7.18
CA GLU A 53 -3.00 13.66 5.82
C GLU A 53 -4.31 12.91 5.68
N TYR A 54 -5.05 13.22 4.61
CA TYR A 54 -6.31 12.58 4.29
C TYR A 54 -6.13 11.67 3.08
N ASP A 55 -6.68 10.47 3.19
CA ASP A 55 -6.69 9.45 2.15
C ASP A 55 -8.10 9.32 1.55
N HIS A 56 -8.26 8.48 0.55
CA HIS A 56 -9.56 8.24 -0.08
C HIS A 56 -10.59 7.71 0.93
N LEU A 57 -11.78 8.33 0.94
CA LEU A 57 -12.90 7.93 1.79
C LEU A 57 -13.55 6.61 1.35
N ILE A 58 -13.42 6.27 0.06
CA ILE A 58 -14.04 5.10 -0.56
C ILE A 58 -12.93 4.23 -1.14
N LYS A 59 -12.96 2.93 -0.83
CA LYS A 59 -11.95 1.95 -1.28
C LYS A 59 -12.13 1.51 -2.73
N VAL A 60 -13.29 1.77 -3.33
CA VAL A 60 -13.67 1.35 -4.68
C VAL A 60 -13.95 2.54 -5.58
N LYS A 61 -13.80 2.33 -6.90
CA LYS A 61 -14.09 3.34 -7.92
C LYS A 61 -15.58 3.58 -8.11
N THR A 62 -16.33 2.50 -8.07
CA THR A 62 -17.75 2.42 -8.40
C THR A 62 -18.40 1.62 -7.28
N ILE A 63 -19.48 2.17 -6.73
CA ILE A 63 -20.30 1.50 -5.73
C ILE A 63 -21.34 0.69 -6.49
N GLU A 64 -21.45 -0.60 -6.19
CA GLU A 64 -22.49 -1.46 -6.77
C GLU A 64 -23.77 -1.37 -5.93
N GLU A 65 -24.95 -1.33 -6.58
CA GLU A 65 -26.25 -1.10 -5.92
C GLU A 65 -26.68 -2.21 -4.96
N HIS A 66 -26.02 -3.37 -4.98
CA HIS A 66 -26.36 -4.53 -4.16
C HIS A 66 -25.44 -4.75 -2.96
N HIS A 67 -24.49 -3.84 -2.71
CA HIS A 67 -23.55 -3.93 -1.60
C HIS A 67 -23.80 -2.83 -0.56
N GLU A 68 -23.58 -3.17 0.71
CA GLU A 68 -23.67 -2.24 1.82
C GLU A 68 -22.54 -1.19 1.74
N PHE A 69 -22.87 0.09 1.94
CA PHE A 69 -21.91 1.20 1.85
C PHE A 69 -20.73 1.06 2.83
N ASP A 70 -20.98 0.46 3.99
CA ASP A 70 -19.99 0.28 5.06
C ASP A 70 -18.82 -0.61 4.62
N ASP A 71 -19.01 -1.52 3.65
CA ASP A 71 -17.94 -2.34 3.10
C ASP A 71 -16.91 -1.48 2.34
N TYR A 72 -17.41 -0.47 1.63
CA TYR A 72 -16.63 0.42 0.78
C TYR A 72 -16.01 1.60 1.52
N TYR A 73 -16.51 1.94 2.71
CA TYR A 73 -16.01 3.04 3.52
C TYR A 73 -14.60 2.77 4.06
N ASN A 74 -13.71 3.76 3.95
CA ASN A 74 -12.39 3.75 4.55
C ASN A 74 -12.41 4.40 5.95
N SER A 75 -12.45 3.56 6.99
CA SER A 75 -12.35 3.98 8.38
C SER A 75 -10.99 4.57 8.77
N ASN A 76 -9.93 4.29 8.00
CA ASN A 76 -8.57 4.79 8.22
C ASN A 76 -8.17 5.81 7.15
N SER A 77 -9.02 6.82 6.94
CA SER A 77 -8.80 7.88 5.94
C SER A 77 -8.07 9.10 6.49
N LYS A 78 -7.78 9.15 7.79
CA LYS A 78 -7.04 10.24 8.43
C LYS A 78 -5.78 9.72 9.10
N TYR A 79 -4.64 10.31 8.75
CA TYR A 79 -3.35 10.04 9.34
C TYR A 79 -2.84 11.31 10.02
N VAL A 80 -2.41 11.18 11.27
CA VAL A 80 -1.83 12.29 12.04
C VAL A 80 -0.40 11.92 12.39
N THR A 81 0.54 12.75 11.96
CA THR A 81 1.97 12.59 12.27
C THR A 81 2.42 13.77 13.13
N GLU A 82 2.83 13.49 14.36
CA GLU A 82 3.44 14.50 15.22
C GLU A 82 4.83 14.86 14.68
N ALA A 83 5.09 16.16 14.54
CA ALA A 83 6.33 16.67 14.01
C ALA A 83 6.78 17.95 14.73
N LEU A 84 8.04 18.29 14.51
CA LEU A 84 8.62 19.56 14.93
C LEU A 84 8.76 20.48 13.72
N ALA A 85 8.45 21.75 13.91
CA ALA A 85 8.59 22.80 12.91
C ALA A 85 9.42 23.97 13.48
N ASP A 86 9.95 24.77 12.56
CA ASP A 86 10.67 26.00 12.89
C ASP A 86 9.74 27.09 13.47
N ALA A 87 10.30 27.98 14.29
CA ALA A 87 9.61 29.11 14.91
C ALA A 87 8.86 30.00 13.91
N GLY A 88 9.30 30.07 12.66
CA GLY A 88 8.70 30.91 11.62
C GLY A 88 7.20 30.64 11.42
N ILE A 89 6.72 29.44 11.72
CA ILE A 89 5.29 29.09 11.63
C ILE A 89 4.41 29.94 12.56
N LYS A 90 4.95 30.45 13.68
CA LYS A 90 4.20 31.28 14.63
C LYS A 90 3.69 32.59 14.02
N THR A 91 4.34 33.06 12.96
CA THR A 91 3.94 34.29 12.25
C THR A 91 2.75 34.08 11.32
N LEU A 92 2.36 32.83 11.08
CA LEU A 92 1.34 32.46 10.10
C LEU A 92 -0.02 32.26 10.79
N GLN A 93 -1.06 32.71 10.12
CA GLN A 93 -2.44 32.61 10.59
C GLN A 93 -3.13 31.35 10.04
N VAL A 94 -4.24 30.97 10.67
CA VAL A 94 -5.12 29.92 10.14
C VAL A 94 -5.53 30.26 8.70
N GLY A 95 -5.47 29.25 7.83
CA GLY A 95 -5.69 29.37 6.40
C GLY A 95 -4.44 29.64 5.57
N SER A 96 -3.32 30.02 6.19
CA SER A 96 -2.05 30.20 5.48
C SER A 96 -1.54 28.89 4.90
N VAL A 97 -0.97 28.95 3.71
CA VAL A 97 -0.32 27.82 3.05
C VAL A 97 1.19 28.00 3.11
N LEU A 98 1.89 26.96 3.52
CA LEU A 98 3.35 26.90 3.56
C LEU A 98 3.85 25.61 2.93
N GLN A 99 5.14 25.59 2.58
CA GLN A 99 5.79 24.41 2.04
C GLN A 99 6.88 23.94 3.01
N PHE A 100 6.77 22.71 3.49
CA PHE A 100 7.89 22.06 4.14
C PHE A 100 8.79 21.47 3.06
N GLU A 101 10.05 21.90 3.05
CA GLU A 101 11.05 21.43 2.07
C GLU A 101 11.09 19.89 2.06
N ARG A 102 10.92 19.29 0.87
CA ARG A 102 10.91 17.83 0.62
C ARG A 102 9.79 17.03 1.32
N ARG A 103 8.86 17.69 2.02
CA ARG A 103 7.62 17.05 2.54
C ARG A 103 6.39 17.42 1.72
N GLY A 104 6.29 18.68 1.27
CA GLY A 104 5.22 19.17 0.41
C GLY A 104 4.52 20.39 0.96
N PHE A 105 3.31 20.66 0.45
CA PHE A 105 2.52 21.84 0.82
C PHE A 105 1.53 21.51 1.92
N PHE A 106 1.36 22.45 2.85
CA PHE A 106 0.50 22.30 4.01
C PHE A 106 -0.27 23.60 4.23
N ARG A 107 -1.54 23.47 4.63
CA ARG A 107 -2.39 24.58 5.06
C ARG A 107 -2.58 24.50 6.57
N ILE A 108 -2.42 25.61 7.28
CA ILE A 108 -2.76 25.69 8.71
C ILE A 108 -4.28 25.64 8.83
N ASP A 109 -4.79 24.59 9.47
CA ASP A 109 -6.23 24.40 9.62
C ASP A 109 -6.76 24.94 10.95
N LYS A 110 -6.06 24.62 12.04
CA LYS A 110 -6.38 25.13 13.37
C LYS A 110 -5.14 25.31 14.21
N ILE A 111 -5.25 26.23 15.17
CA ILE A 111 -4.23 26.49 16.18
C ILE A 111 -4.92 26.27 17.53
N VAL A 112 -4.44 25.29 18.30
CA VAL A 112 -4.99 24.91 19.60
C VAL A 112 -3.91 25.11 20.65
N GLY A 113 -3.97 26.21 21.38
CA GLY A 113 -2.88 26.64 22.26
C GLY A 113 -1.60 26.87 21.46
N ASP A 114 -0.53 26.16 21.81
CA ASP A 114 0.77 26.22 21.12
C ASP A 114 0.95 25.13 20.03
N LYS A 115 -0.07 24.29 19.79
CA LYS A 115 -0.02 23.23 18.77
C LYS A 115 -0.72 23.67 17.49
N TYR A 116 -0.03 23.51 16.36
CA TYR A 116 -0.57 23.83 15.04
C TYR A 116 -0.99 22.54 14.34
N GLU A 117 -2.22 22.48 13.85
CA GLU A 117 -2.67 21.40 12.98
C GLU A 117 -2.59 21.86 11.52
N LEU A 118 -1.86 21.10 10.72
CA LEU A 118 -1.61 21.38 9.32
C LEU A 118 -2.15 20.27 8.44
N ILE A 119 -2.96 20.62 7.45
CA ILE A 119 -3.48 19.69 6.47
C ILE A 119 -2.55 19.66 5.26
N TYR A 120 -2.09 18.48 4.90
CA TYR A 120 -1.34 18.25 3.67
C TYR A 120 -2.20 18.56 2.44
N ILE A 121 -1.63 19.32 1.51
CA ILE A 121 -2.24 19.65 0.23
C ILE A 121 -1.64 18.73 -0.84
N PRO A 122 -2.43 17.82 -1.43
CA PRO A 122 -1.96 16.95 -2.50
C PRO A 122 -1.50 17.77 -3.71
N ASP A 123 -0.30 17.51 -4.22
CA ASP A 123 0.27 18.18 -5.38
C ASP A 123 0.00 17.45 -6.71
N GLY A 124 -0.88 16.43 -6.67
CA GLY A 124 -1.26 15.61 -7.82
C GLY A 124 -0.18 14.62 -8.30
N LYS A 125 1.00 14.59 -7.65
CA LYS A 125 2.03 13.61 -8.00
C LYS A 125 1.72 12.28 -7.30
N THR A 126 1.68 11.20 -8.09
CA THR A 126 1.40 9.82 -7.65
C THR A 126 2.42 9.23 -6.68
N LYS A 127 3.51 9.96 -6.38
CA LYS A 127 4.52 9.62 -5.37
C LYS A 127 4.79 10.86 -4.52
N ALA A 128 3.80 11.34 -3.79
CA ALA A 128 4.05 12.41 -2.83
C ALA A 128 4.78 11.84 -1.59
N ALA A 129 5.72 12.63 -1.06
CA ALA A 129 6.72 12.22 -0.07
C ALA A 129 6.16 11.81 1.31
N SER A 130 4.84 11.81 1.48
CA SER A 130 4.18 11.61 2.76
C SER A 130 3.00 10.64 2.71
N ILE A 131 2.65 10.10 1.53
CA ILE A 131 1.44 9.30 1.38
C ILE A 131 1.62 7.92 2.07
N GLN A 132 1.23 7.85 3.34
CA GLN A 132 0.97 6.61 4.10
C GLN A 132 -0.36 5.95 3.67
N THR A 133 -0.80 6.18 2.42
CA THR A 133 -2.00 5.55 1.88
C THR A 133 -1.80 4.04 1.87
N LYS A 134 -2.59 3.36 2.70
CA LYS A 134 -2.66 1.89 2.72
C LYS A 134 -3.61 1.34 1.65
N LEU A 135 -4.17 2.20 0.81
CA LEU A 135 -5.03 1.81 -0.31
C LEU A 135 -4.18 1.69 -1.58
N ASP A 136 -4.25 0.54 -2.24
CA ASP A 136 -3.65 0.39 -3.56
C ASP A 136 -4.39 1.28 -4.57
N LEU A 137 -3.86 2.48 -4.83
CA LEU A 137 -4.41 3.42 -5.81
C LEU A 137 -4.63 2.79 -7.19
N LYS A 138 -3.90 1.72 -7.51
CA LYS A 138 -4.11 0.92 -8.73
C LYS A 138 -5.39 0.10 -8.70
N SER A 139 -5.74 -0.55 -7.58
CA SER A 139 -6.97 -1.34 -7.46
C SER A 139 -8.22 -0.44 -7.39
N VAL A 140 -8.08 0.75 -6.78
CA VAL A 140 -9.11 1.79 -6.81
C VAL A 140 -9.33 2.33 -8.25
N GLN A 141 -8.32 2.36 -9.11
CA GLN A 141 -8.47 2.86 -10.49
C GLN A 141 -9.01 1.81 -11.48
N THR A 142 -8.78 0.52 -11.24
CA THR A 142 -9.21 -0.58 -12.12
C THR A 142 -10.52 -1.25 -11.73
N GLY A 143 -11.15 -0.88 -10.59
CA GLY A 143 -12.47 -1.41 -10.22
C GLY A 143 -12.46 -2.91 -9.89
N THR A 144 -11.34 -3.43 -9.38
CA THR A 144 -11.19 -4.83 -8.98
C THR A 144 -10.68 -4.89 -7.56
N VAL A 145 -11.60 -4.82 -6.60
CA VAL A 145 -11.34 -5.29 -5.25
C VAL A 145 -12.49 -6.23 -4.92
N ASP A 146 -12.14 -7.48 -4.60
CA ASP A 146 -12.99 -8.52 -4.00
C ASP A 146 -13.67 -9.60 -4.88
N GLU A 147 -12.96 -10.19 -5.84
CA GLU A 147 -13.24 -11.58 -6.26
C GLU A 147 -12.26 -12.62 -5.66
N GLN A 148 -11.03 -12.23 -5.32
CA GLN A 148 -10.00 -13.21 -4.93
C GLN A 148 -9.97 -13.61 -3.44
N LYS A 149 -10.68 -12.92 -2.54
CA LYS A 149 -10.68 -13.26 -1.10
C LYS A 149 -11.82 -14.19 -0.67
N LYS A 150 -12.91 -14.31 -1.44
CA LYS A 150 -14.03 -15.22 -1.09
C LYS A 150 -13.78 -16.67 -1.52
N GLU A 151 -13.04 -16.93 -2.61
CA GLU A 151 -12.74 -18.30 -3.04
C GLU A 151 -11.77 -19.05 -2.09
N GLN A 152 -10.87 -18.34 -1.39
CA GLN A 152 -9.93 -18.98 -0.46
C GLN A 152 -10.54 -19.35 0.90
N GLN A 153 -11.65 -18.73 1.32
CA GLN A 153 -12.30 -19.05 2.61
C GLN A 153 -13.33 -20.18 2.53
N GLN A 154 -13.89 -20.48 1.35
CA GLN A 154 -14.82 -21.62 1.20
C GLN A 154 -14.13 -22.98 1.00
N GLN A 155 -12.84 -23.02 0.66
CA GLN A 155 -12.10 -24.29 0.54
C GLN A 155 -11.46 -24.78 1.85
N GLN A 156 -11.48 -24.01 2.94
CA GLN A 156 -10.81 -24.38 4.20
C GLN A 156 -11.71 -25.03 5.28
N GLN A 157 -12.99 -25.31 4.99
CA GLN A 157 -13.89 -25.96 5.97
C GLN A 157 -14.17 -27.45 5.75
N GLN A 158 -13.43 -28.15 4.87
CA GLN A 158 -13.68 -29.59 4.65
C GLN A 158 -12.58 -30.59 5.01
N GLU A 159 -11.47 -30.22 5.66
CA GLU A 159 -10.52 -31.26 6.11
C GLU A 159 -9.94 -31.05 7.50
N GLN A 160 -10.31 -31.96 8.42
CA GLN A 160 -9.42 -32.58 9.40
C GLN A 160 -9.92 -34.00 9.72
N PRO A 161 -9.07 -34.93 10.20
CA PRO A 161 -7.68 -35.19 9.82
C PRO A 161 -7.36 -36.71 9.74
N LYS A 162 -6.38 -37.14 8.93
CA LYS A 162 -5.61 -38.36 9.26
C LYS A 162 -4.11 -38.17 8.99
N GLN A 163 -3.38 -38.36 10.07
CA GLN A 163 -1.95 -38.18 10.25
C GLN A 163 -1.11 -39.29 9.60
N GLN A 164 0.14 -38.90 9.25
CA GLN A 164 1.37 -39.66 9.15
C GLN A 164 1.59 -40.61 7.95
N LYS A 165 2.47 -40.20 7.02
CA LYS A 165 3.84 -40.73 6.85
C LYS A 165 4.66 -39.92 5.83
N GLN A 166 5.96 -39.84 6.09
CA GLN A 166 6.99 -39.05 5.42
C GLN A 166 7.53 -39.71 4.13
N GLN A 167 8.03 -38.85 3.23
CA GLN A 167 9.08 -39.04 2.19
C GLN A 167 8.80 -39.92 0.95
N GLU A 168 8.71 -39.32 -0.25
CA GLU A 168 9.62 -39.51 -1.41
C GLU A 168 9.11 -38.84 -2.73
N GLN A 169 10.05 -38.48 -3.61
CA GLN A 169 9.92 -37.69 -4.85
C GLN A 169 9.15 -38.38 -6.01
N PRO A 170 8.64 -37.63 -7.04
CA PRO A 170 7.67 -38.14 -8.01
C PRO A 170 8.30 -38.91 -9.19
N ASN A 171 7.75 -40.10 -9.51
CA ASN A 171 8.11 -40.96 -10.65
C ASN A 171 7.03 -40.87 -11.79
N PRO A 172 7.37 -40.93 -13.10
CA PRO A 172 6.54 -40.44 -14.22
C PRO A 172 5.50 -41.41 -14.80
N GLU A 173 4.90 -42.29 -13.98
CA GLU A 173 3.89 -43.26 -14.46
C GLU A 173 2.45 -42.71 -14.58
N SER A 174 2.16 -41.54 -13.99
CA SER A 174 0.80 -40.96 -13.97
C SER A 174 0.28 -40.48 -15.33
N LYS A 175 1.17 -40.19 -16.30
CA LYS A 175 0.77 -39.73 -17.65
C LYS A 175 0.23 -40.86 -18.55
N LYS A 176 0.66 -42.12 -18.34
CA LYS A 176 0.26 -43.26 -19.18
C LYS A 176 -1.10 -43.84 -18.76
N GLN A 177 -1.47 -43.69 -17.49
CA GLN A 177 -2.79 -44.06 -16.98
C GLN A 177 -3.87 -42.99 -17.27
N GLN A 178 -3.53 -41.70 -17.19
CA GLN A 178 -4.48 -40.63 -17.55
C GLN A 178 -4.89 -40.66 -19.03
N LYS A 179 -3.95 -40.91 -19.96
CA LYS A 179 -4.28 -41.08 -21.39
C LYS A 179 -5.16 -42.30 -21.68
N LYS A 180 -5.11 -43.34 -20.85
CA LYS A 180 -5.90 -44.56 -21.03
C LYS A 180 -7.35 -44.36 -20.57
N LEU A 181 -7.55 -43.70 -19.42
CA LEU A 181 -8.86 -43.31 -18.89
C LEU A 181 -9.60 -42.29 -19.77
N GLU A 182 -8.88 -41.35 -20.38
CA GLU A 182 -9.48 -40.33 -21.26
C GLU A 182 -9.90 -40.91 -22.62
N ALA A 183 -9.14 -41.89 -23.14
CA ALA A 183 -9.50 -42.61 -24.36
C ALA A 183 -10.72 -43.53 -24.16
N GLU A 184 -10.88 -44.10 -22.96
CA GLU A 184 -12.01 -44.96 -22.61
C GLU A 184 -13.30 -44.14 -22.42
N LYS A 185 -13.21 -42.95 -21.80
CA LYS A 185 -14.33 -41.99 -21.70
C LYS A 185 -14.80 -41.51 -23.07
N LYS A 186 -13.89 -41.12 -23.98
CA LYS A 186 -14.27 -40.71 -25.35
C LYS A 186 -14.91 -41.83 -26.17
N LYS A 187 -14.54 -43.08 -25.89
CA LYS A 187 -15.14 -44.26 -26.56
C LYS A 187 -16.53 -44.60 -26.00
N ALA A 188 -16.76 -44.36 -24.70
CA ALA A 188 -18.07 -44.48 -24.08
C ALA A 188 -19.04 -43.38 -24.54
N GLU A 189 -18.55 -42.14 -24.66
CA GLU A 189 -19.35 -40.98 -25.09
C GLU A 189 -19.82 -41.11 -26.56
N LYS A 190 -18.92 -41.51 -27.48
CA LYS A 190 -19.31 -41.83 -28.88
C LYS A 190 -20.26 -43.01 -29.02
N LYS A 191 -20.27 -43.94 -28.07
CA LYS A 191 -21.19 -45.09 -28.07
C LYS A 191 -22.57 -44.70 -27.55
N ALA A 192 -22.63 -43.81 -26.57
CA ALA A 192 -23.89 -43.22 -26.08
C ALA A 192 -24.55 -42.33 -27.15
N GLU A 193 -23.76 -41.51 -27.85
CA GLU A 193 -24.27 -40.59 -28.89
C GLU A 193 -24.87 -41.35 -30.10
N ARG A 194 -24.30 -42.51 -30.48
CA ARG A 194 -24.86 -43.39 -31.53
C ARG A 194 -26.13 -44.15 -31.11
N GLN A 195 -26.34 -44.38 -29.80
CA GLN A 195 -27.54 -45.05 -29.30
C GLN A 195 -28.73 -44.09 -29.19
N VAL A 196 -28.47 -42.80 -28.92
CA VAL A 196 -29.51 -41.75 -28.89
C VAL A 196 -30.02 -41.41 -30.31
N ALA A 197 -29.13 -41.42 -31.31
CA ALA A 197 -29.49 -41.14 -32.70
C ALA A 197 -30.38 -42.22 -33.38
N GLN A 198 -30.43 -43.46 -32.87
CA GLN A 198 -31.27 -44.54 -33.42
C GLN A 198 -32.67 -44.64 -32.75
N GLN A 199 -32.95 -43.84 -31.71
CA GLN A 199 -34.26 -43.82 -31.04
C GLN A 199 -35.11 -42.58 -31.38
N GLY A 200 -34.61 -41.66 -32.21
CA GLY A 200 -35.32 -40.45 -32.66
C GLY A 200 -36.16 -40.58 -33.93
N GLU A 201 -36.13 -41.72 -34.64
CA GLU A 201 -36.82 -41.89 -35.94
C GLU A 201 -38.05 -42.83 -35.91
N LYS A 202 -38.65 -43.08 -34.72
CA LYS A 202 -39.95 -43.77 -34.59
C LYS A 202 -40.85 -43.07 -33.59
N LYS A 203 -41.38 -41.90 -33.96
CA LYS A 203 -42.62 -41.30 -33.44
C LYS A 203 -42.99 -40.05 -34.27
N GLU A 204 -43.54 -40.28 -35.46
CA GLU A 204 -44.87 -39.83 -35.89
C GLU A 204 -45.24 -40.52 -37.21
#